data_AF-X0X100-F1
#
_entry.id   AF-X0X100-F1
#
_cell.length_a   1.000
_cell.length_b   1.000
_cell.length_c   1.000
_cell.angle_alpha   90.00
_cell.angle_beta   90.00
_cell.angle_gamma   90.00
#
_symmetry.space_group_name_H-M   'P 1'
#
loop_
_entity.id
_entity.type
_entity.pdbx_description
1 polymer ?
#
loop_
_entity_poly.entity_id
_entity_poly.type
_entity_poly.pdbx_seq_one_letter_code
_entity_poly.pdbx_strand_id
1 'polypeptide(L)'
;YEVIISGKSRGKDTKEMLRALREQFIPNKVVILRPTEQESPDIDGLTGFTKRYPSIEGKATAYVCLNYSCELPTTDVDKMLQMLNVSRSH
;
A
#
# COMPACT_ATOMS: atom_id res chain seq x y z
N TYR A 1 3.62 4.28 10.89
CA TYR A 1 3.13 3.20 9.99
C TYR A 1 3.94 3.21 8.73
N GLU A 2 4.20 2.04 8.14
CA GLU A 2 4.66 1.92 6.77
C GLU A 2 3.57 1.21 5.95
N VAL A 3 3.21 1.77 4.79
CA VAL A 3 2.18 1.22 3.92
C VAL A 3 2.78 0.97 2.55
N ILE A 4 2.89 -0.29 2.17
CA ILE A 4 3.34 -0.69 0.83
C ILE A 4 2.09 -0.95 0.00
N ILE A 5 1.94 -0.25 -1.11
CA ILE A 5 0.91 -0.50 -2.11
C ILE A 5 1.59 -1.11 -3.32
N SER A 6 1.31 -2.38 -3.59
CA SER A 6 1.78 -3.09 -4.78
C SER A 6 0.66 -3.19 -5.80
N GLY A 7 0.82 -2.51 -6.94
CA GLY A 7 -0.21 -2.45 -7.98
C GLY A 7 0.23 -1.65 -9.20
N LYS A 8 -0.61 -1.63 -10.24
CA LYS A 8 -0.35 -0.84 -11.45
C LYS A 8 -0.36 0.64 -11.09
N SER A 9 0.71 1.39 -11.35
CA SER A 9 0.83 2.79 -10.88
C SER A 9 -0.33 3.69 -11.33
N ARG A 10 -0.90 3.42 -12.52
CA ARG A 10 -2.06 4.12 -13.09
C ARG A 10 -3.39 3.40 -12.92
N GLY A 11 -3.40 2.23 -12.28
CA GLY A 11 -4.57 1.41 -11.99
C GLY A 11 -5.60 2.15 -11.13
N LYS A 12 -6.89 1.90 -11.39
CA LYS A 12 -7.99 2.57 -10.69
C LYS A 12 -7.96 2.25 -9.18
N ASP A 13 -7.77 0.98 -8.84
CA ASP A 13 -7.63 0.46 -7.49
C ASP A 13 -6.41 1.04 -6.74
N THR A 14 -5.26 1.14 -7.41
CA THR A 14 -4.03 1.72 -6.85
C THR A 14 -4.24 3.20 -6.54
N LYS A 15 -4.86 3.94 -7.47
CA LYS A 15 -5.21 5.35 -7.26
C LYS A 15 -6.21 5.52 -6.13
N GLU A 16 -7.17 4.60 -5.98
CA GLU A 16 -8.15 4.64 -4.91
C GLU A 16 -7.51 4.48 -3.53
N MET A 17 -6.64 3.47 -3.34
CA MET A 17 -5.88 3.29 -2.10
C MET A 17 -5.04 4.53 -1.77
N LEU A 18 -4.29 5.04 -2.75
CA LEU A 18 -3.44 6.22 -2.56
C LEU A 18 -4.26 7.47 -2.23
N ARG A 19 -5.45 7.63 -2.81
CA ARG A 19 -6.36 8.73 -2.51
C ARG A 19 -6.86 8.63 -1.07
N ALA A 20 -7.36 7.46 -0.66
CA ALA A 20 -7.86 7.22 0.69
C ALA A 20 -6.78 7.51 1.75
N LEU A 21 -5.52 7.10 1.51
CA LEU A 21 -4.41 7.42 2.40
C LEU A 21 -4.12 8.92 2.50
N ARG A 22 -4.28 9.68 1.41
CA ARG A 22 -4.04 11.14 1.39
C ARG A 22 -5.14 11.92 2.09
N GLU A 23 -6.38 11.44 2.07
CA GLU A 23 -7.53 12.09 2.72
C GLU A 23 -7.51 11.94 4.25
N GLN A 24 -6.79 10.95 4.78
CA GLN A 24 -6.72 10.67 6.21
C GLN A 24 -5.46 11.27 6.85
N PHE A 25 -5.62 11.95 7.99
CA PHE A 25 -4.48 12.36 8.81
C PHE A 25 -3.98 11.17 9.65
N ILE A 26 -2.78 10.68 9.33
CA ILE A 26 -2.12 9.59 10.06
C ILE A 26 -0.70 10.06 10.34
N PRO A 27 -0.33 10.37 11.59
CA PRO A 27 0.99 10.88 11.92
C PRO A 27 2.08 9.83 11.63
N ASN A 28 3.23 10.31 11.16
CA ASN A 28 4.43 9.48 10.92
C ASN A 28 4.16 8.25 10.02
N LYS A 29 3.29 8.39 9.01
CA LYS A 29 3.12 7.35 7.97
C LYS A 29 4.13 7.52 6.84
N VAL A 30 4.67 6.41 6.37
CA VAL A 30 5.42 6.29 5.12
C VAL A 30 4.55 5.49 4.16
N VAL A 31 4.43 5.95 2.92
CA VAL A 31 3.69 5.24 1.87
C VAL A 31 4.65 4.96 0.73
N ILE A 32 4.78 3.67 0.39
CA ILE A 32 5.63 3.20 -0.70
C ILE A 32 4.72 2.61 -1.78
N LEU A 33 4.79 3.15 -2.98
CA LEU A 33 4.18 2.55 -4.15
C LEU A 33 5.21 1.63 -4.82
N ARG A 34 4.87 0.36 -4.99
CA ARG A 34 5.61 -0.61 -5.80
C ARG A 34 4.84 -0.90 -7.10
N PRO A 35 5.22 -0.29 -8.23
CA PRO A 35 4.59 -0.55 -9.53
C PRO A 35 4.73 -2.02 -9.93
N THR A 36 3.65 -2.64 -10.38
CA THR A 36 3.65 -4.05 -10.83
C THR A 36 3.67 -4.21 -12.35
N GLU A 37 3.56 -3.10 -13.09
CA GLU A 37 3.80 -3.07 -14.55
C GLU A 37 5.28 -3.07 -14.92
N GLN A 38 6.18 -3.08 -13.93
CA GLN A 38 7.63 -3.19 -14.09
C GLN A 38 8.11 -4.42 -13.32
N GLU A 39 9.00 -5.21 -13.92
CA GLU A 39 9.53 -6.42 -13.28
C GLU A 39 10.39 -6.08 -12.05
N SER A 40 11.22 -5.04 -12.15
CA SER A 40 12.06 -4.52 -11.08
C SER A 40 12.01 -2.99 -11.06
N PRO A 41 10.95 -2.37 -10.49
CA PRO A 41 10.86 -0.92 -10.38
C PRO A 41 12.01 -0.33 -9.53
N ASP A 42 12.43 0.91 -9.82
CA ASP A 42 13.55 1.57 -9.12
C ASP A 42 13.43 1.55 -7.58
N ILE A 43 12.19 1.58 -7.08
CA ILE A 43 11.89 1.50 -5.65
C ILE A 43 12.45 0.22 -5.03
N ASP A 44 12.51 -0.89 -5.77
CA ASP A 44 13.10 -2.14 -5.29
C ASP A 44 14.61 -2.04 -5.06
N GLY A 45 15.31 -1.09 -5.70
CA GLY A 45 16.72 -0.79 -5.43
C GLY A 45 16.92 0.03 -4.16
N LEU A 46 15.97 0.91 -3.85
CA LEU A 46 15.97 1.77 -2.65
C LEU A 46 15.44 1.04 -1.42
N THR A 47 14.47 0.13 -1.62
CA THR A 47 13.74 -0.57 -0.56
C THR A 47 13.68 -2.06 -0.90
N GLY A 48 14.80 -2.76 -0.99
CA GLY A 48 14.86 -4.17 -1.44
C GLY A 48 13.93 -5.16 -0.74
N PHE A 49 13.43 -4.84 0.45
CA PHE A 49 12.41 -5.64 1.13
C PHE A 49 11.04 -5.62 0.43
N THR A 50 10.72 -4.57 -0.35
CA THR A 50 9.42 -4.42 -1.05
C THR A 50 9.14 -5.54 -2.05
N LYS A 51 10.19 -6.20 -2.55
CA LYS A 51 10.09 -7.40 -3.41
C LYS A 51 9.29 -8.55 -2.80
N ARG A 52 9.21 -8.63 -1.46
CA ARG A 52 8.46 -9.66 -0.73
C ARG A 52 6.97 -9.39 -0.64
N TYR A 53 6.49 -8.28 -1.17
CA TYR A 53 5.11 -7.81 -1.05
C TYR A 53 4.48 -7.66 -2.45
N PRO A 54 4.10 -8.78 -3.11
CA PRO A 54 3.54 -8.73 -4.46
C PRO A 54 2.09 -8.19 -4.48
N SER A 55 1.57 -7.86 -5.66
CA SER A 55 0.11 -7.74 -5.83
C SER A 55 -0.56 -9.11 -5.78
N ILE A 56 -1.76 -9.20 -5.22
CA ILE A 56 -2.58 -10.41 -5.16
C ILE A 56 -3.63 -10.36 -6.28
N GLU A 57 -3.74 -11.44 -7.05
CA GLU A 57 -4.72 -11.58 -8.16
C GLU A 57 -4.68 -10.42 -9.18
N GLY A 58 -3.52 -9.79 -9.36
CA GLY A 58 -3.38 -8.64 -10.26
C GLY A 58 -4.06 -7.35 -9.79
N LYS A 59 -4.58 -7.31 -8.54
CA LYS A 59 -5.18 -6.15 -7.91
C LYS A 59 -4.15 -5.40 -7.07
N ALA A 60 -4.35 -4.09 -6.92
CA ALA A 60 -3.64 -3.30 -5.92
C ALA A 60 -3.77 -3.95 -4.54
N THR A 61 -2.65 -4.14 -3.86
CA THR A 61 -2.58 -4.81 -2.57
C THR A 61 -1.84 -3.93 -1.59
N ALA A 62 -2.46 -3.64 -0.46
CA ALA A 62 -1.87 -2.90 0.64
C ALA A 62 -1.30 -3.85 1.69
N TYR A 63 -0.10 -3.52 2.15
CA TYR A 63 0.55 -4.13 3.29
C TYR A 63 0.81 -3.03 4.32
N VAL A 64 0.18 -3.14 5.48
CA VAL A 64 0.35 -2.19 6.58
C VAL A 64 1.30 -2.80 7.59
N CYS A 65 2.43 -2.12 7.81
CA CYS A 65 3.49 -2.56 8.68
C CYS A 65 3.66 -1.60 9.86
N LEU A 66 3.85 -2.18 11.04
CA LEU A 66 4.13 -1.49 12.30
C LEU A 66 5.24 -2.25 13.04
N ASN A 67 6.28 -1.54 13.48
CA ASN A 67 7.40 -2.13 14.23
C ASN A 67 7.99 -3.39 13.56
N TYR A 68 8.28 -3.30 12.25
CA TYR A 68 8.87 -4.38 11.45
C TYR A 68 7.97 -5.60 11.21
N SER A 69 6.71 -5.56 11.65
CA SER A 69 5.72 -6.61 11.40
C SER A 69 4.61 -6.09 10.50
N CYS A 70 4.28 -6.83 9.46
CA CYS A 70 3.19 -6.49 8.54
C CYS A 70 1.97 -7.35 8.84
N GLU A 71 0.81 -6.73 8.84
CA GLU A 71 -0.46 -7.44 8.90
C GLU A 71 -0.75 -8.20 7.59
N LEU A 72 -1.80 -9.03 7.61
CA LEU A 72 -2.25 -9.73 6.41
C LEU A 72 -2.58 -8.73 5.29
N PRO A 73 -2.15 -9.01 4.04
CA PRO A 73 -2.43 -8.12 2.93
C PRO A 73 -3.92 -7.95 2.68
N THR A 74 -4.27 -6.82 2.09
CA THR A 74 -5.65 -6.52 1.70
C THR A 74 -5.71 -5.86 0.33
N THR A 75 -6.68 -6.26 -0.48
CA THR A 75 -7.08 -5.54 -1.70
C THR A 75 -8.24 -4.58 -1.46
N ASP A 76 -8.76 -4.55 -0.23
CA ASP A 76 -9.88 -3.71 0.20
C ASP A 76 -9.35 -2.43 0.87
N VAL A 77 -9.82 -1.28 0.40
CA VAL A 77 -9.36 0.04 0.85
C VAL A 77 -9.84 0.36 2.25
N ASP A 78 -11.07 -0.03 2.61
CA ASP A 78 -11.64 0.27 3.92
C ASP A 78 -10.97 -0.62 4.98
N LYS A 79 -10.65 -1.88 4.64
CA LYS A 79 -9.82 -2.73 5.48
C LYS A 79 -8.42 -2.14 5.67
N MET A 80 -7.78 -1.62 4.63
CA MET A 80 -6.48 -0.95 4.74
C MET A 80 -6.55 0.24 5.72
N LEU A 81 -7.61 1.04 5.66
CA LEU A 81 -7.80 2.17 6.59
C LEU A 81 -8.05 1.70 8.03
N GLN A 82 -8.82 0.63 8.23
CA GLN A 82 -9.03 0.03 9.54
C GLN A 82 -7.71 -0.42 10.20
N MET A 83 -6.79 -1.02 9.42
CA MET A 83 -5.44 -1.40 9.88
C MET A 83 -4.59 -0.18 10.29
N LEU A 84 -4.95 1.01 9.79
CA LEU A 84 -4.33 2.30 10.13
C LEU A 84 -5.11 3.06 11.22
N ASN A 85 -6.11 2.41 11.84
CA ASN A 85 -6.99 3.00 12.85
C ASN A 85 -7.71 4.28 12.38
N VAL A 86 -8.05 4.36 11.09
CA VAL A 86 -8.83 5.45 10.50
C VAL A 86 -9.97 4.90 9.64
N SER A 87 -10.94 5.74 9.30
CA SER A 87 -12.08 5.37 8.46
C SER A 87 -12.43 6.51 7.50
N ARG A 88 -13.03 6.18 6.34
CA ARG A 88 -13.50 7.20 5.42
C ARG A 88 -14.62 8.01 6.09
N SER A 89 -14.50 9.33 6.07
CA SER A 89 -15.62 10.21 6.42
C SER A 89 -16.63 10.16 5.28
N HIS A 90 -17.89 9.86 5.58
CA HIS A 90 -19.00 9.93 4.62
C HIS A 90 -19.37 11.37 4.30
#